data_AF-R7HLV1-F1
#
_entry.id   AF-R7HLV1-F1
#
_cell.length_a   1.000
_cell.length_b   1.000
_cell.length_c   1.000
_cell.angle_alpha   90.00
_cell.angle_beta   90.00
_cell.angle_gamma   90.00
#
_symmetry.space_group_name_H-M   'P 1'
#
loop_
_entity.id
_entity.type
_entity.pdbx_description
1 polymer ?
#
loop_
_entity_poly.entity_id
_entity_poly.type
_entity_poly.pdbx_seq_one_letter_code
_entity_poly.pdbx_strand_id
1 'polypeptide(L)'
;MLEKIKMFLNKIQIFGFLCSTIMVILIPIVDNYKLVSVGWFFIGLTCWGHAKFTKEWSILGRTWNEKNDNDPKKRLTNNYSDTIFLIVGIFAIILCIVTFFESVFSQNYIAMLIAYIISTIVLVLIIVLTDISNTRVANIIPKIRR
;
A
#
# COMPACT_ATOMS: atom_id res chain seq x y z
N MET A 1 8.71 14.63 10.35
CA MET A 1 7.44 13.92 10.13
C MET A 1 7.08 13.83 8.64
N LEU A 2 7.16 14.95 7.89
CA LEU A 2 6.90 14.98 6.44
C LEU A 2 7.91 14.18 5.59
N GLU A 3 9.20 14.19 5.94
CA GLU A 3 10.23 13.37 5.25
C GLU A 3 10.01 11.87 5.45
N LYS A 4 9.59 11.48 6.66
CA LYS A 4 9.16 10.12 6.96
C LYS A 4 8.00 9.71 6.04
N ILE A 5 6.93 10.51 5.97
CA ILE A 5 5.75 10.23 5.12
C ILE A 5 6.13 10.10 3.63
N LYS A 6 7.05 10.93 3.12
CA LYS A 6 7.57 10.81 1.74
C LYS A 6 8.35 9.51 1.48
N MET A 7 8.90 8.90 2.53
CA MET A 7 9.57 7.60 2.48
C MET A 7 8.57 6.43 2.62
N PHE A 8 7.41 6.66 3.26
CA PHE A 8 6.42 5.64 3.59
C PHE A 8 5.29 5.50 2.57
N LEU A 9 4.94 6.56 1.84
CA LEU A 9 3.82 6.55 0.89
C LEU A 9 4.11 7.41 -0.33
N ASN A 10 3.75 6.88 -1.49
CA ASN A 10 3.87 7.59 -2.77
C ASN A 10 2.69 8.57 -2.94
N LYS A 11 2.92 9.71 -3.63
CA LYS A 11 1.90 10.74 -3.90
C LYS A 11 0.61 10.19 -4.53
N ILE A 12 0.72 9.24 -5.46
CA ILE A 12 -0.40 8.56 -6.14
C ILE A 12 -1.25 7.81 -5.12
N GLN A 13 -0.60 7.16 -4.16
CA GLN A 13 -1.22 6.38 -3.10
C GLN A 13 -2.04 7.27 -2.17
N ILE A 14 -1.46 8.41 -1.77
CA ILE A 14 -2.12 9.40 -0.91
C ILE A 14 -3.30 10.06 -1.64
N PHE A 15 -3.09 10.47 -2.89
CA PHE A 15 -4.12 11.10 -3.70
C PHE A 15 -5.29 10.15 -3.97
N GLY A 16 -4.99 8.91 -4.40
CA GLY A 16 -6.00 7.87 -4.60
C GLY A 16 -6.80 7.60 -3.32
N PHE A 17 -6.12 7.48 -2.18
CA PHE A 17 -6.78 7.21 -0.90
C PHE A 17 -7.73 8.35 -0.51
N LEU A 18 -7.24 9.59 -0.50
CA LEU A 18 -8.07 10.77 -0.17
C LEU A 18 -9.29 10.89 -1.07
N CYS A 19 -9.11 10.75 -2.39
CA CYS A 19 -10.22 10.81 -3.33
C CYS A 19 -11.20 9.65 -3.14
N SER A 20 -10.72 8.43 -2.87
CA SER A 20 -11.58 7.29 -2.57
C SER A 20 -12.40 7.48 -1.30
N THR A 21 -11.80 8.05 -0.23
CA THR A 21 -12.50 8.38 1.02
C THR A 21 -13.62 9.40 0.77
N ILE A 22 -13.34 10.46 0.00
CA ILE A 22 -14.35 11.47 -0.35
C ILE A 22 -15.51 10.82 -1.11
N MET A 23 -15.23 9.93 -2.08
CA MET A 23 -16.28 9.28 -2.86
C MET A 23 -17.13 8.33 -2.03
N VAL A 24 -16.55 7.57 -1.11
CA VAL A 24 -17.30 6.70 -0.18
C VAL A 24 -18.32 7.50 0.64
N ILE A 25 -17.99 8.73 1.04
CA ILE A 25 -18.90 9.60 1.80
C ILE A 25 -19.93 10.26 0.87
N LEU A 26 -19.51 10.70 -0.32
CA LEU A 26 -20.33 11.52 -1.22
C LEU A 26 -21.38 10.70 -1.99
N ILE A 27 -21.06 9.46 -2.39
CA ILE A 27 -21.97 8.58 -3.14
C ILE A 27 -23.32 8.35 -2.42
N PRO A 28 -23.37 7.98 -1.13
CA PRO A 28 -24.64 7.78 -0.44
C PRO A 28 -25.43 9.09 -0.20
N ILE A 29 -24.78 10.25 -0.25
CA ILE A 29 -25.43 11.56 -0.09
C ILE A 29 -26.10 12.01 -1.38
N VAL A 30 -25.43 11.80 -2.52
CA VAL A 30 -25.90 12.26 -3.85
C VAL A 30 -26.81 11.22 -4.52
N ASP A 31 -26.83 9.97 -4.01
CA ASP A 31 -27.58 8.82 -4.56
C ASP A 31 -27.37 8.62 -6.07
N ASN A 32 -26.15 8.91 -6.53
CA ASN A 32 -25.78 8.81 -7.94
C ASN A 32 -24.81 7.64 -8.14
N TYR A 33 -25.38 6.50 -8.55
CA TYR A 33 -24.65 5.25 -8.77
C TYR A 33 -23.56 5.36 -9.86
N LYS A 34 -23.61 6.36 -10.76
CA LYS A 34 -22.52 6.60 -11.72
C LYS A 34 -21.22 7.04 -11.04
N LEU A 35 -21.31 7.64 -9.85
CA LEU A 35 -20.14 8.04 -9.07
C LEU A 35 -19.44 6.83 -8.43
N VAL A 36 -20.11 5.66 -8.34
CA VAL A 36 -19.50 4.40 -7.88
C VAL A 36 -18.32 4.01 -8.77
N SER A 37 -18.43 4.17 -10.08
CA SER A 37 -17.33 3.89 -11.02
C SER A 37 -16.12 4.82 -10.79
N VAL A 38 -16.37 6.08 -10.40
CA VAL A 38 -15.29 7.02 -10.08
C VAL A 38 -14.65 6.68 -8.73
N GLY A 39 -15.44 6.21 -7.76
CA GLY A 39 -14.91 5.65 -6.51
C GLY A 39 -14.00 4.44 -6.74
N TRP A 40 -14.42 3.50 -7.60
CA TRP A 40 -13.60 2.38 -8.05
C TRP A 40 -12.29 2.82 -8.72
N PHE A 41 -12.34 3.86 -9.56
CA PHE A 41 -11.15 4.41 -10.20
C PHE A 41 -10.13 4.88 -9.14
N PHE A 42 -10.56 5.62 -8.11
CA PHE A 42 -9.65 6.08 -7.06
C PHE A 42 -9.13 4.96 -6.15
N ILE A 43 -9.93 3.93 -5.89
CA ILE A 43 -9.46 2.71 -5.22
C ILE A 43 -8.37 2.04 -6.07
N GLY A 44 -8.60 1.87 -7.38
CA GLY A 44 -7.61 1.35 -8.31
C GLY A 44 -6.32 2.17 -8.34
N LEU A 45 -6.42 3.49 -8.26
CA LEU A 45 -5.27 4.40 -8.17
C LEU A 45 -4.47 4.17 -6.87
N THR A 46 -5.15 3.93 -5.76
CA THR A 46 -4.54 3.58 -4.46
C THR A 46 -3.79 2.25 -4.56
N CYS A 47 -4.41 1.25 -5.21
CA CYS A 47 -3.83 -0.06 -5.47
C CYS A 47 -2.55 0.01 -6.32
N TRP A 48 -2.59 0.81 -7.38
CA TRP A 48 -1.41 1.09 -8.18
C TRP A 48 -0.33 1.78 -7.34
N GLY A 49 -0.73 2.70 -6.46
CA GLY A 49 0.16 3.31 -5.49
C GLY A 49 0.89 2.27 -4.61
N HIS A 50 0.17 1.25 -4.11
CA HIS A 50 0.74 0.12 -3.37
C HIS A 50 1.75 -0.67 -4.20
N ALA A 51 1.40 -1.06 -5.42
CA ALA A 51 2.30 -1.81 -6.29
C ALA A 51 3.59 -1.03 -6.61
N LYS A 52 3.47 0.28 -6.87
CA LYS A 52 4.63 1.14 -7.14
C LYS A 52 5.53 1.25 -5.91
N PHE A 53 4.94 1.46 -4.73
CA PHE A 53 5.69 1.49 -3.46
C PHE A 53 6.47 0.19 -3.26
N THR A 54 5.82 -0.97 -3.39
CA THR A 54 6.48 -2.27 -3.21
C THR A 54 7.62 -2.49 -4.19
N LYS A 55 7.47 -2.04 -5.44
CA LYS A 55 8.55 -2.13 -6.44
C LYS A 55 9.77 -1.28 -6.03
N GLU A 56 9.54 -0.03 -5.63
CA GLU A 56 10.62 0.86 -5.17
C GLU A 56 11.27 0.34 -3.88
N TRP A 57 10.46 -0.15 -2.95
CA TRP A 57 10.90 -0.76 -1.69
C TRP A 57 11.74 -2.03 -1.91
N SER A 58 11.32 -2.89 -2.84
CA SER A 58 12.08 -4.10 -3.23
C SER A 58 13.42 -3.76 -3.87
N ILE A 59 13.47 -2.72 -4.71
CA ILE A 59 14.73 -2.23 -5.29
C ILE A 59 15.65 -1.71 -4.18
N LEU A 60 15.15 -0.90 -3.25
CA LEU A 60 15.92 -0.40 -2.11
C LEU A 60 16.48 -1.55 -1.26
N GLY A 61 15.63 -2.54 -0.91
CA GLY A 61 16.03 -3.74 -0.20
C GLY A 61 17.12 -4.54 -0.93
N ARG A 62 17.02 -4.66 -2.27
CA ARG A 62 18.01 -5.31 -3.14
C ARG A 62 19.29 -4.50 -3.32
N THR A 63 19.25 -3.18 -3.39
CA THR A 63 20.46 -2.34 -3.61
C THR A 63 21.36 -2.25 -2.39
N TRP A 64 20.86 -2.61 -1.22
CA TRP A 64 21.68 -2.71 -0.01
C TRP A 64 22.51 -4.03 0.04
N ASN A 65 22.83 -4.61 -1.13
CA ASN A 65 23.33 -5.97 -1.29
C ASN A 65 24.85 -6.15 -1.15
N GLU A 66 25.16 -7.26 -0.48
CA GLU A 66 26.28 -8.19 -0.61
C GLU A 66 27.70 -7.71 -0.32
N LYS A 67 28.18 -6.64 -0.96
CA LYS A 67 29.61 -6.30 -0.86
C LYS A 67 30.03 -5.73 0.49
N ASN A 68 29.08 -5.21 1.26
CA ASN A 68 29.35 -4.50 2.51
C ASN A 68 28.87 -5.24 3.78
N ASP A 69 28.29 -6.44 3.66
CA ASP A 69 27.62 -7.11 4.78
C ASP A 69 28.01 -8.59 4.87
N ASN A 70 28.91 -8.91 5.80
CA ASN A 70 29.51 -10.23 5.98
C ASN A 70 28.56 -11.28 6.60
N ASP A 71 27.31 -10.91 6.94
CA ASP A 71 26.37 -11.79 7.64
C ASP A 71 24.95 -11.73 7.01
N PRO A 72 24.65 -12.60 6.02
CA PRO A 72 23.41 -12.53 5.24
C PRO A 72 22.13 -12.73 6.08
N LYS A 73 22.22 -13.29 7.30
CA LYS A 73 21.10 -13.42 8.24
C LYS A 73 20.65 -12.08 8.85
N LYS A 74 21.46 -11.01 8.76
CA LYS A 74 21.11 -9.66 9.26
C LYS A 74 20.32 -8.80 8.28
N ARG A 75 20.01 -9.29 7.07
CA ARG A 75 19.25 -8.58 6.03
C ARG A 75 17.75 -8.47 6.35
N LEU A 76 17.43 -7.80 7.47
CA LEU A 76 16.06 -7.57 7.95
C LEU A 76 15.19 -6.89 6.88
N THR A 77 15.76 -5.97 6.10
CA THR A 77 15.07 -5.26 5.01
C THR A 77 14.57 -6.17 3.89
N ASN A 78 15.29 -7.25 3.56
CA ASN A 78 14.84 -8.22 2.55
C ASN A 78 13.63 -9.02 3.05
N ASN A 79 13.69 -9.56 4.26
CA ASN A 79 12.57 -10.34 4.83
C ASN A 79 11.27 -9.52 4.93
N TYR A 80 11.39 -8.24 5.31
CA TYR A 80 10.22 -7.34 5.35
C TYR A 80 9.77 -6.89 3.95
N SER A 81 10.69 -6.72 2.99
CA SER A 81 10.34 -6.47 1.59
C SER A 81 9.53 -7.63 1.00
N ASP A 82 9.93 -8.88 1.26
CA ASP A 82 9.20 -10.07 0.81
C ASP A 82 7.83 -10.18 1.48
N THR A 83 7.73 -9.81 2.76
CA THR A 83 6.45 -9.75 3.49
C THR A 83 5.51 -8.68 2.90
N ILE A 84 5.99 -7.48 2.61
CA ILE A 84 5.20 -6.40 1.97
C ILE A 84 4.76 -6.82 0.56
N PHE A 85 5.63 -7.49 -0.20
CA PHE A 85 5.29 -8.02 -1.51
C PHE A 85 4.17 -9.06 -1.43
N LEU A 86 4.24 -9.98 -0.47
CA LEU A 86 3.22 -10.99 -0.24
C LEU A 86 1.88 -10.37 0.16
N ILE A 87 1.88 -9.35 1.04
CA ILE A 87 0.66 -8.62 1.43
C ILE A 87 0.01 -7.93 0.24
N VAL A 88 0.79 -7.23 -0.60
CA VAL A 88 0.26 -6.57 -1.80
C VAL A 88 -0.20 -7.60 -2.84
N GLY A 89 0.45 -8.76 -2.93
CA GLY A 89 0.01 -9.87 -3.78
C GLY A 89 -1.32 -10.48 -3.35
N ILE A 90 -1.49 -10.79 -2.06
CA ILE A 90 -2.76 -11.29 -1.50
C ILE A 90 -3.88 -10.27 -1.71
N PHE A 91 -3.57 -8.98 -1.48
CA PHE A 91 -4.51 -7.90 -1.72
C PHE A 91 -5.02 -7.87 -3.16
N ALA A 92 -4.14 -8.03 -4.16
CA ALA A 92 -4.54 -8.07 -5.55
C ALA A 92 -5.49 -9.24 -5.85
N ILE A 93 -5.22 -10.43 -5.29
CA ILE A 93 -6.10 -11.61 -5.44
C ILE A 93 -7.50 -11.33 -4.85
N ILE A 94 -7.55 -10.75 -3.66
CA ILE A 94 -8.82 -10.41 -3.00
C ILE A 94 -9.59 -9.38 -3.83
N LEU A 95 -8.92 -8.34 -4.32
CA LEU A 95 -9.56 -7.33 -5.17
C LEU A 95 -10.09 -7.88 -6.48
N CYS A 96 -9.41 -8.85 -7.10
CA CYS A 96 -9.92 -9.53 -8.28
C CYS A 96 -11.26 -10.23 -8.00
N ILE A 97 -11.40 -10.87 -6.83
CA ILE A 97 -12.67 -11.49 -6.42
C ILE A 97 -13.75 -10.41 -6.23
N VAL A 98 -13.46 -9.33 -5.51
CA VAL A 98 -14.44 -8.26 -5.24
C VAL A 98 -14.87 -7.55 -6.52
N THR A 99 -13.94 -7.29 -7.45
CA THR A 99 -14.25 -6.69 -8.76
C THR A 99 -15.03 -7.64 -9.66
N PHE A 100 -14.77 -8.95 -9.61
CA PHE A 100 -15.61 -9.94 -10.28
C PHE A 100 -17.05 -9.91 -9.75
N PHE A 101 -17.25 -9.85 -8.43
CA PHE A 101 -18.58 -9.66 -7.85
C PHE A 101 -19.26 -8.37 -8.33
N GLU A 102 -18.53 -7.26 -8.46
CA GLU A 102 -19.07 -6.01 -9.00
C GLU A 102 -19.53 -6.15 -10.46
N SER A 103 -18.75 -6.86 -11.29
CA SER A 103 -19.13 -7.10 -12.69
C SER A 103 -20.40 -7.94 -12.86
N VAL A 104 -20.69 -8.82 -11.89
CA VAL A 104 -21.90 -9.67 -11.87
C VAL A 104 -23.11 -8.91 -11.35
N PHE A 105 -22.93 -7.99 -10.39
CA PHE A 105 -24.03 -7.29 -9.70
C PHE A 105 -24.22 -5.82 -10.11
N SER A 106 -23.37 -5.28 -11.01
CA SER A 106 -23.41 -3.94 -11.64
C SER A 106 -23.51 -2.76 -10.65
N GLN A 107 -22.47 -1.92 -10.57
CA GLN A 107 -22.50 -0.63 -9.83
C GLN A 107 -22.80 -0.79 -8.34
N ASN A 108 -22.30 -1.88 -7.75
CA ASN A 108 -22.57 -2.21 -6.37
C ASN A 108 -21.71 -1.38 -5.41
N TYR A 109 -22.29 -0.34 -4.82
CA TYR A 109 -21.66 0.48 -3.79
C TYR A 109 -21.13 -0.35 -2.62
N ILE A 110 -21.80 -1.44 -2.24
CA ILE A 110 -21.37 -2.33 -1.16
C ILE A 110 -20.04 -3.00 -1.54
N ALA A 111 -19.90 -3.47 -2.78
CA ALA A 111 -18.64 -4.06 -3.26
C ALA A 111 -17.50 -3.03 -3.26
N MET A 112 -17.79 -1.79 -3.67
CA MET A 112 -16.82 -0.68 -3.64
C MET A 112 -16.40 -0.34 -2.20
N LEU A 113 -17.35 -0.31 -1.26
CA LEU A 113 -17.08 -0.06 0.15
C LEU A 113 -16.19 -1.16 0.76
N ILE A 114 -16.46 -2.43 0.43
CA ILE A 114 -15.62 -3.57 0.83
C ILE A 114 -14.20 -3.39 0.29
N ALA A 115 -14.05 -3.07 -1.01
CA ALA A 115 -12.75 -2.82 -1.61
C ALA A 115 -11.99 -1.66 -0.96
N TYR A 116 -12.68 -0.57 -0.60
CA TYR A 116 -12.11 0.54 0.14
C TYR A 116 -11.59 0.13 1.53
N ILE A 117 -12.38 -0.63 2.30
CA ILE A 117 -11.98 -1.11 3.63
C ILE A 117 -10.72 -1.98 3.52
N ILE A 118 -10.70 -2.91 2.58
CA ILE A 118 -9.55 -3.79 2.36
C ILE A 118 -8.31 -2.97 1.96
N SER A 119 -8.46 -2.01 1.04
CA SER A 119 -7.36 -1.12 0.63
C SER A 119 -6.83 -0.30 1.81
N THR A 120 -7.70 0.12 2.72
CA THR A 120 -7.31 0.86 3.93
C THR A 120 -6.49 -0.02 4.88
N ILE A 121 -6.91 -1.26 5.11
CA ILE A 121 -6.18 -2.21 5.96
C ILE A 121 -4.77 -2.45 5.40
N VAL A 122 -4.65 -2.66 4.10
CA VAL A 122 -3.36 -2.89 3.42
C VAL A 122 -2.46 -1.65 3.53
N LEU A 123 -3.00 -0.45 3.39
CA LEU A 123 -2.27 0.79 3.60
C LEU A 123 -1.67 0.87 5.02
N VAL A 124 -2.47 0.57 6.04
CA VAL A 124 -2.01 0.56 7.44
C VAL A 124 -0.91 -0.48 7.65
N LEU A 125 -1.10 -1.71 7.15
CA LEU A 125 -0.11 -2.78 7.26
C LEU A 125 1.23 -2.42 6.61
N ILE A 126 1.20 -1.80 5.42
CA ILE A 126 2.39 -1.33 4.73
C ILE A 126 3.13 -0.30 5.58
N ILE A 127 2.43 0.69 6.13
CA ILE A 127 3.05 1.73 6.97
C ILE A 127 3.71 1.10 8.21
N VAL A 128 2.99 0.24 8.93
CA VAL A 128 3.47 -0.40 10.17
C VAL A 128 4.70 -1.27 9.90
N LEU A 129 4.67 -2.13 8.88
CA LEU A 129 5.80 -3.00 8.55
C LEU A 129 7.01 -2.22 8.09
N THR A 130 6.80 -1.16 7.31
CA THR A 130 7.87 -0.28 6.85
C THR A 130 8.51 0.46 8.03
N ASP A 131 7.72 0.93 9.00
CA ASP A 131 8.23 1.62 10.20
C ASP A 131 9.00 0.68 11.15
N ILE A 132 8.50 -0.54 11.35
CA ILE A 132 9.21 -1.59 12.11
C ILE A 132 10.56 -1.90 11.44
N SER A 133 10.58 -2.08 10.11
CA SER A 133 11.79 -2.35 9.35
C SER A 133 12.80 -1.21 9.46
N ASN A 134 12.36 0.04 9.27
CA ASN A 134 13.23 1.22 9.39
C ASN A 134 13.80 1.40 10.80
N THR A 135 12.99 1.18 11.84
CA THR A 135 13.44 1.30 13.24
C THR A 135 14.49 0.23 13.56
N ARG A 136 14.30 -1.00 13.08
CA ARG A 136 15.29 -2.08 13.26
C ARG A 136 16.59 -1.80 12.51
N VAL A 137 16.52 -1.29 11.28
CA VAL A 137 17.70 -0.89 10.50
C VAL A 137 18.48 0.24 11.19
N ALA A 138 17.78 1.29 11.64
CA ALA A 138 18.40 2.43 12.32
C ALA A 138 19.12 2.04 13.62
N ASN A 139 18.69 0.96 14.27
CA ASN A 139 19.33 0.43 15.48
C ASN A 139 20.56 -0.44 15.20
N ILE A 140 20.73 -0.91 13.96
CA ILE A 140 21.86 -1.78 13.56
C ILE A 140 23.00 -0.95 12.95
N ILE A 141 22.69 0.17 12.31
CA ILE A 141 23.70 1.09 11.77
C ILE A 141 24.41 1.76 12.96
N PRO A 142 25.73 1.59 13.15
CA PRO A 142 26.45 2.30 14.20
C PRO A 142 26.25 3.79 13.98
N LYS A 143 25.74 4.50 14.99
CA LYS A 143 25.69 5.95 14.97
C LYS A 143 27.12 6.44 14.82
N ILE A 144 27.54 6.76 13.60
CA ILE A 144 28.77 7.52 13.37
C ILE A 144 28.55 8.83 14.13
N ARG A 145 29.13 8.93 15.33
CA ARG A 145 29.24 10.19 16.05
C ARG A 145 29.99 11.12 15.10
N ARG A 146 29.31 12.16 14.64
CA ARG A 146 30.01 13.34 14.14
C ARG A 146 30.84 13.94 15.26
#